data_AF-A0A3B9AR28-F1
#
_entry.id   AF-A0A3B9AR28-F1
#
_cell.length_a   1.000
_cell.length_b   1.000
_cell.length_c   1.000
_cell.angle_alpha   90.00
_cell.angle_beta   90.00
_cell.angle_gamma   90.00
#
_symmetry.space_group_name_H-M   'P 1'
#
loop_
_entity.id
_entity.type
_entity.pdbx_description
1 polymer ?
#
loop_
_entity_poly.entity_id
_entity_poly.type
_entity_poly.pdbx_seq_one_letter_code
_entity_poly.pdbx_strand_id
1 'polypeptide(L)'
;MALKKALSLNPKNALAYRFLGDVYLKTNRIEEAKENFEKAITLFPKAPNSLCGMAVVFIRKKDIPKALEYLQQSLEQGFSNFKLLKNDPDFAPLHNMPEFKALLKKYFPDQVKD
;
A
#
# COMPACT_ATOMS: atom_id res chain seq x y z
N MET A 1 -17.21 7.10 10.85
CA MET A 1 -17.25 8.36 11.62
C MET A 1 -16.07 8.52 12.59
N ALA A 2 -15.55 7.45 13.23
CA ALA A 2 -14.43 7.54 14.18
C ALA A 2 -13.13 8.16 13.63
N LEU A 3 -12.69 7.77 12.41
CA LEU A 3 -11.43 8.28 11.83
C LEU A 3 -11.47 9.78 11.52
N LYS A 4 -12.59 10.28 10.99
CA LYS A 4 -12.77 11.72 10.73
C LYS A 4 -12.78 12.54 12.04
N LYS A 5 -13.36 11.99 13.12
CA LYS A 5 -13.28 12.58 14.47
C LYS A 5 -11.85 12.55 15.03
N ALA A 6 -11.11 11.48 14.79
CA ALA A 6 -9.70 11.42 15.19
C ALA A 6 -8.87 12.52 14.51
N LEU A 7 -9.14 12.79 13.23
CA LEU A 7 -8.49 13.87 12.49
C LEU A 7 -8.95 15.28 12.90
N SER A 8 -10.21 15.45 13.32
CA SER A 8 -10.64 16.74 13.88
C SER A 8 -9.96 17.06 15.21
N LEU A 9 -9.59 16.04 15.99
CA LEU A 9 -8.86 16.19 17.24
C LEU A 9 -7.34 16.28 17.04
N ASN A 10 -6.80 15.52 16.08
CA ASN A 10 -5.39 15.54 15.72
C ASN A 10 -5.22 15.41 14.19
N PRO A 11 -5.08 16.55 13.48
CA PRO A 11 -4.87 16.57 12.04
C PRO A 11 -3.53 15.99 11.58
N LYS A 12 -2.60 15.69 12.49
CA LYS A 12 -1.29 15.08 12.17
C LYS A 12 -1.25 13.58 12.42
N ASN A 13 -2.42 12.94 12.60
CA ASN A 13 -2.49 11.50 12.81
C ASN A 13 -2.35 10.74 11.48
N ALA A 14 -1.10 10.37 11.14
CA ALA A 14 -0.79 9.61 9.93
C ALA A 14 -1.55 8.27 9.85
N LEU A 15 -1.75 7.58 10.98
CA LEU A 15 -2.48 6.32 11.03
C LEU A 15 -3.96 6.51 10.68
N ALA A 16 -4.60 7.59 11.16
CA ALA A 16 -5.99 7.87 10.84
C ALA A 16 -6.19 8.11 9.33
N TYR A 17 -5.26 8.83 8.69
CA TYR A 17 -5.27 9.00 7.24
C TYR A 17 -5.06 7.67 6.51
N ARG A 18 -4.10 6.84 6.93
CA ARG A 18 -3.91 5.50 6.34
C ARG A 18 -5.19 4.67 6.39
N PHE A 19 -5.83 4.59 7.56
CA PHE A 19 -7.06 3.82 7.71
C PHE A 19 -8.22 4.39 6.89
N LEU A 20 -8.29 5.70 6.68
CA LEU A 20 -9.25 6.29 5.73
C LEU A 20 -8.95 5.86 4.30
N GLY A 21 -7.67 5.84 3.91
CA GLY A 21 -7.24 5.30 2.61
C GLY A 21 -7.72 3.87 2.39
N ASP A 22 -7.50 3.00 3.38
CA ASP A 22 -7.95 1.60 3.35
C ASP A 22 -9.48 1.49 3.19
N VAL A 23 -10.25 2.31 3.93
CA VAL A 23 -11.71 2.36 3.83
C VAL A 23 -12.14 2.80 2.43
N TYR A 24 -11.49 3.84 1.88
CA TYR A 24 -11.82 4.33 0.55
C TYR A 24 -11.53 3.31 -0.55
N LEU A 25 -10.40 2.59 -0.47
CA LEU A 25 -10.12 1.44 -1.35
C LEU A 25 -11.23 0.39 -1.27
N LYS A 26 -11.68 0.01 -0.07
CA LYS A 26 -12.78 -0.96 0.09
C LYS A 26 -14.09 -0.49 -0.53
N THR A 27 -14.32 0.82 -0.61
CA THR A 27 -15.49 1.43 -1.25
C THR A 27 -15.25 1.85 -2.70
N ASN A 28 -14.16 1.39 -3.33
CA ASN A 28 -13.76 1.73 -4.70
C ASN A 28 -13.59 3.24 -4.99
N ARG A 29 -13.30 4.03 -3.95
CA ARG A 29 -13.07 5.47 -4.00
C ARG A 29 -11.58 5.76 -4.13
N ILE A 30 -11.06 5.55 -5.35
CA ILE A 30 -9.61 5.42 -5.59
C ILE A 30 -8.87 6.75 -5.39
N GLU A 31 -9.43 7.87 -5.86
CA GLU A 31 -8.78 9.18 -5.69
C GLU A 31 -8.79 9.61 -4.22
N GLU A 32 -9.88 9.42 -3.49
CA GLU A 32 -9.89 9.73 -2.05
C GLU A 32 -8.94 8.81 -1.27
N ALA A 33 -8.80 7.54 -1.68
CA ALA A 33 -7.80 6.67 -1.07
C ALA A 33 -6.39 7.22 -1.27
N LYS A 34 -6.06 7.61 -2.51
CA LYS A 34 -4.77 8.22 -2.87
C LYS A 34 -4.47 9.43 -2.01
N GLU A 35 -5.38 10.41 -1.93
CA GLU A 35 -5.19 11.62 -1.14
C GLU A 35 -4.91 11.32 0.34
N ASN A 36 -5.59 10.32 0.91
CA ASN A 36 -5.41 9.95 2.31
C ASN A 36 -4.09 9.23 2.54
N PHE A 37 -3.66 8.34 1.64
CA PHE A 37 -2.33 7.73 1.74
C PHE A 37 -1.22 8.76 1.52
N GLU A 38 -1.37 9.72 0.61
CA GLU A 38 -0.43 10.82 0.40
C GLU A 38 -0.24 11.65 1.68
N LYS A 39 -1.34 12.00 2.36
CA LYS A 39 -1.28 12.68 3.67
C LYS A 39 -0.59 11.81 4.73
N ALA A 40 -0.89 10.52 4.78
CA ALA A 40 -0.25 9.60 5.71
C ALA A 40 1.27 9.50 5.49
N ILE A 41 1.72 9.42 4.23
CA ILE A 41 3.14 9.36 3.84
C ILE A 41 3.83 10.70 4.10
N THR A 42 3.15 11.82 3.84
CA THR A 42 3.69 13.16 4.12
C THR A 42 3.99 13.34 5.61
N LEU A 43 3.07 12.87 6.47
CA LEU A 43 3.22 12.94 7.92
C LEU A 43 4.20 11.90 8.48
N PHE A 44 4.27 10.74 7.84
CA PHE A 44 5.19 9.66 8.22
C PHE A 44 5.75 8.98 6.95
N PRO A 45 6.90 9.45 6.42
CA PRO A 45 7.44 8.95 5.15
C PRO A 45 7.84 7.47 5.17
N LYS A 46 8.18 6.95 6.35
CA LYS A 46 8.60 5.56 6.55
C LYS A 46 7.42 4.65 6.95
N ALA A 47 6.27 4.83 6.30
CA ALA A 47 5.03 4.12 6.59
C ALA A 47 4.81 2.93 5.63
N PRO A 48 5.31 1.70 5.93
CA PRO A 48 5.23 0.57 5.00
C PRO A 48 3.78 0.28 4.55
N ASN A 49 2.82 0.31 5.48
CA ASN A 49 1.41 0.05 5.15
C ASN A 49 0.79 1.14 4.26
N SER A 50 1.15 2.41 4.43
CA SER A 50 0.63 3.50 3.58
C SER A 50 1.25 3.44 2.18
N LEU A 51 2.54 3.10 2.08
CA LEU A 51 3.21 2.87 0.80
C LEU A 51 2.60 1.66 0.06
N CYS A 52 2.28 0.57 0.78
CA CYS A 52 1.56 -0.57 0.21
C CYS A 52 0.16 -0.15 -0.28
N GLY A 53 -0.55 0.70 0.47
CA GLY A 53 -1.82 1.28 0.04
C GLY A 53 -1.72 2.07 -1.26
N MET A 54 -0.65 2.87 -1.43
CA MET A 54 -0.36 3.56 -2.69
C MET A 54 -0.10 2.59 -3.85
N ALA A 55 0.60 1.48 -3.60
CA ALA A 55 0.78 0.45 -4.62
C ALA A 55 -0.57 -0.08 -5.12
N VAL A 56 -1.50 -0.40 -4.20
CA VAL A 56 -2.86 -0.83 -4.55
C VAL A 56 -3.63 0.24 -5.33
N VAL A 57 -3.54 1.51 -4.93
CA VAL A 57 -4.12 2.64 -5.68
C VAL A 57 -3.65 2.62 -7.13
N PHE A 58 -2.35 2.50 -7.36
CA PHE A 58 -1.80 2.52 -8.72
C PHE A 58 -2.07 1.25 -9.53
N ILE A 59 -2.18 0.08 -8.88
CA ILE A 59 -2.66 -1.14 -9.55
C ILE A 59 -4.07 -0.92 -10.08
N ARG A 60 -4.98 -0.38 -9.27
CA ARG A 60 -6.37 -0.12 -9.67
C ARG A 60 -6.49 0.96 -10.74
N LYS A 61 -5.56 1.92 -10.77
CA LYS A 61 -5.41 2.92 -11.85
C LYS A 61 -4.73 2.36 -13.11
N LYS A 62 -4.30 1.10 -13.09
CA LYS A 62 -3.55 0.41 -14.16
C LYS A 62 -2.18 1.05 -14.47
N ASP A 63 -1.65 1.87 -13.57
CA ASP A 63 -0.29 2.42 -13.65
C ASP A 63 0.67 1.48 -12.91
N ILE A 64 0.96 0.36 -13.57
CA ILE A 64 1.78 -0.71 -12.98
C ILE A 64 3.21 -0.27 -12.64
N PRO A 65 3.90 0.57 -13.46
CA PRO A 65 5.23 1.06 -13.09
C PRO A 65 5.25 1.75 -11.73
N LYS A 66 4.29 2.67 -11.46
CA LYS A 66 4.20 3.31 -10.15
C LYS A 66 3.78 2.36 -9.04
N ALA A 67 2.91 1.39 -9.32
CA ALA A 67 2.55 0.39 -8.34
C ALA A 67 3.76 -0.39 -7.83
N LEU A 68 4.64 -0.82 -8.74
CA LEU A 68 5.87 -1.53 -8.39
C LEU A 68 6.85 -0.65 -7.62
N GLU A 69 6.96 0.64 -7.98
CA GLU A 69 7.78 1.61 -7.26
C GLU A 69 7.34 1.76 -5.79
N TYR A 70 6.04 2.01 -5.56
CA TYR A 70 5.51 2.16 -4.20
C TYR A 70 5.55 0.85 -3.41
N LEU A 71 5.35 -0.30 -4.07
CA LEU A 71 5.50 -1.60 -3.45
C LEU A 71 6.95 -1.85 -3.01
N GLN A 72 7.93 -1.53 -3.86
CA GLN A 72 9.33 -1.64 -3.50
C GLN A 72 9.66 -0.77 -2.29
N GLN A 73 9.25 0.50 -2.30
CA GLN A 73 9.45 1.40 -1.17
C GLN A 73 8.80 0.84 0.11
N SER A 74 7.58 0.28 0.01
CA SER A 74 6.89 -0.35 1.14
C SER A 74 7.71 -1.50 1.74
N LEU A 75 8.27 -2.36 0.90
CA LEU A 75 9.11 -3.49 1.32
C LEU A 75 10.43 -3.01 1.95
N GLU A 76 11.06 -1.97 1.39
CA GLU A 76 12.26 -1.34 1.96
C GLU A 76 12.01 -0.75 3.35
N GLN A 77 10.80 -0.24 3.61
CA GLN A 77 10.40 0.25 4.92
C GLN A 77 9.88 -0.85 5.87
N GLY A 78 10.05 -2.13 5.51
CA GLY A 78 9.77 -3.26 6.39
C GLY A 78 8.35 -3.83 6.30
N PHE A 79 7.63 -3.61 5.19
CA PHE A 79 6.38 -4.34 4.95
C PHE A 79 6.65 -5.84 4.86
N SER A 80 6.00 -6.63 5.72
CA SER A 80 6.34 -8.03 5.91
C SER A 80 5.18 -9.01 5.64
N ASN A 81 4.01 -8.50 5.23
CA ASN A 81 2.83 -9.33 5.00
C ASN A 81 2.84 -10.01 3.62
N PHE A 82 3.73 -11.00 3.46
CA PHE A 82 3.86 -11.79 2.23
C PHE A 82 2.54 -12.43 1.78
N LYS A 83 1.76 -12.97 2.72
CA LYS A 83 0.47 -13.61 2.43
C LYS A 83 -0.50 -12.64 1.76
N LEU A 84 -0.52 -11.37 2.17
CA LEU A 84 -1.33 -10.34 1.52
C LEU A 84 -0.91 -10.16 0.06
N LEU A 85 0.39 -10.00 -0.22
CA LEU A 85 0.89 -9.79 -1.59
C LEU A 85 0.55 -10.96 -2.53
N LYS A 86 0.48 -12.18 -1.99
CA LYS A 86 0.17 -13.40 -2.75
C LYS A 86 -1.31 -13.67 -2.94
N ASN A 87 -2.16 -13.28 -1.99
CA ASN A 87 -3.55 -13.72 -1.96
C ASN A 87 -4.54 -12.60 -2.21
N ASP A 88 -4.16 -11.34 -2.00
CA ASP A 88 -5.05 -10.21 -2.23
C ASP A 88 -5.27 -10.01 -3.75
N PRO A 89 -6.53 -9.98 -4.23
CA PRO A 89 -6.85 -9.86 -5.65
C PRO A 89 -6.27 -8.62 -6.31
N ASP A 90 -6.05 -7.52 -5.57
CA ASP A 90 -5.45 -6.32 -6.12
C ASP A 90 -4.04 -6.61 -6.68
N PHE A 91 -3.30 -7.55 -6.11
CA PHE A 91 -1.94 -7.89 -6.57
C PHE A 91 -1.91 -8.93 -7.69
N ALA A 92 -3.03 -9.56 -8.03
CA ALA A 92 -3.09 -10.60 -9.07
C ALA A 92 -2.45 -10.17 -10.42
N PRO A 93 -2.62 -8.93 -10.92
CA PRO A 93 -1.97 -8.47 -12.15
C PRO A 93 -0.43 -8.52 -12.09
N LEU A 94 0.15 -8.43 -10.89
CA LEU A 94 1.60 -8.40 -10.69
C LEU A 94 2.22 -9.81 -10.59
N HIS A 95 1.44 -10.85 -10.28
CA HIS A 95 1.99 -12.17 -9.92
C HIS A 95 2.85 -12.83 -10.99
N ASN A 96 2.59 -12.54 -12.27
CA ASN A 96 3.36 -13.07 -13.39
C ASN A 96 4.54 -12.18 -13.79
N MET A 97 4.67 -10.98 -13.22
CA MET A 97 5.70 -10.02 -13.59
C MET A 97 7.07 -10.41 -13.00
N PRO A 98 8.14 -10.37 -13.80
CA PRO A 98 9.48 -10.68 -13.31
C PRO A 98 9.92 -9.73 -12.21
N GLU A 99 9.55 -8.45 -12.27
CA GLU A 99 9.87 -7.43 -11.27
C GLU A 99 9.22 -7.76 -9.92
N PHE A 100 7.94 -8.14 -9.94
CA PHE A 100 7.24 -8.54 -8.72
C PHE A 100 7.84 -9.80 -8.11
N LYS A 101 8.16 -10.81 -8.94
CA LYS A 101 8.85 -12.03 -8.49
C LYS A 101 10.22 -11.71 -7.90
N ALA A 102 10.98 -10.80 -8.51
CA ALA A 102 12.27 -10.36 -8.01
C ALA A 102 12.15 -9.65 -6.65
N LEU A 103 11.15 -8.79 -6.48
CA LEU A 103 10.85 -8.16 -5.19
C LEU A 103 10.54 -9.22 -4.13
N LEU A 104 9.70 -10.21 -4.44
CA LEU A 104 9.38 -11.28 -3.48
C LEU A 104 10.61 -12.11 -3.11
N LYS A 105 11.46 -12.48 -4.08
CA LYS A 105 12.70 -13.23 -3.81
C LYS A 105 13.68 -12.42 -2.97
N LYS A 106 13.76 -11.10 -3.19
CA LYS A 106 14.65 -10.20 -2.43
C LYS A 106 14.20 -10.01 -0.98
N TYR A 107 12.91 -9.75 -0.75
CA TYR A 107 12.38 -9.37 0.56
C TYR A 107 11.76 -10.53 1.36
N PHE A 108 11.48 -11.66 0.71
CA PHE A 108 10.91 -12.87 1.34
C PHE A 108 11.61 -14.15 0.85
N PRO A 109 12.95 -14.23 0.92
CA PRO A 109 13.71 -15.37 0.37
C PRO A 109 13.24 -16.71 0.93
N ASP A 110 12.91 -16.78 2.23
CA ASP A 110 12.49 -18.03 2.88
C ASP A 110 11.05 -18.47 2.52
N GLN A 111 10.25 -17.57 1.93
CA GLN A 111 8.84 -17.82 1.62
C GLN A 111 8.61 -18.07 0.12
N VAL A 112 9.58 -17.71 -0.73
CA VAL A 112 9.58 -18.03 -2.15
C VAL A 112 10.33 -19.34 -2.35
N LYS A 113 9.58 -20.44 -2.54
CA LYS A 113 10.18 -21.72 -2.96
C LYS A 113 10.46 -21.64 -4.47
N ASP A 114 11.68 -22.02 -4.87
CA ASP A 114 12.07 -22.17 -6.28
C ASP A 114 11.26 -23.29 -6.97
#